data_AF-A0A359DA43-F1
#
_entry.id   AF-A0A359DA43-F1
#
_cell.length_a   1.000
_cell.length_b   1.000
_cell.length_c   1.000
_cell.angle_alpha   90.00
_cell.angle_beta   90.00
_cell.angle_gamma   90.00
#
_symmetry.space_group_name_H-M   'P 1'
#
loop_
_entity.id
_entity.type
_entity.pdbx_description
1 polymer ?
#
loop_
_entity_poly.entity_id
_entity_poly.type
_entity_poly.pdbx_seq_one_letter_code
_entity_poly.pdbx_strand_id
1 'polypeptide(L)'
;GAAGALLPAAFVYALQRSGPAWVWPVLLCLLANYWPPFYIDAARGDPFAWAVILICALAPLGGLWLLRQPLQLWVPPVRRWAYLFYPGHFLLLVVVREWFT
;
A
#
# COMPACT_ATOMS: atom_id res chain seq x y z
N GLY A 1 -1.56 8.98 11.19
CA GLY A 1 -2.76 9.80 11.49
C GLY A 1 -4.01 8.94 11.44
N ALA A 2 -5.17 9.48 11.86
CA ALA A 2 -6.43 8.74 11.96
C ALA A 2 -6.84 8.01 10.67
N ALA A 3 -6.59 8.60 9.49
CA ALA A 3 -6.89 7.98 8.20
C ALA A 3 -6.21 6.61 8.01
N GLY A 4 -4.94 6.47 8.41
CA GLY A 4 -4.21 5.20 8.35
C GLY A 4 -4.76 4.16 9.32
N ALA A 5 -5.26 4.58 10.49
CA ALA A 5 -5.90 3.69 11.45
C ALA A 5 -7.28 3.18 10.99
N LEU A 6 -8.00 3.98 10.19
CA LEU A 6 -9.31 3.63 9.64
C LEU A 6 -9.22 2.80 8.35
N LEU A 7 -8.05 2.76 7.70
CA LEU A 7 -7.86 2.06 6.43
C LEU A 7 -8.30 0.59 6.47
N PRO A 8 -7.94 -0.23 7.49
CA PRO A 8 -8.39 -1.62 7.56
C PRO A 8 -9.92 -1.75 7.64
N ALA A 9 -10.58 -0.86 8.38
CA ALA A 9 -12.04 -0.86 8.49
C ALA A 9 -12.71 -0.56 7.14
N ALA A 10 -12.12 0.35 6.34
CA ALA A 10 -12.61 0.63 4.99
C ALA A 10 -12.45 -0.57 4.03
N PHE A 11 -11.36 -1.34 4.14
CA PHE A 11 -11.21 -2.59 3.38
C PHE A 11 -12.28 -3.61 3.77
N VAL A 12 -12.50 -3.83 5.06
CA VAL A 12 -13.54 -4.75 5.55
C VAL A 12 -14.92 -4.30 5.05
N TYR A 13 -15.22 -3.02 5.12
CA TYR A 13 -16.46 -2.44 4.60
C TYR A 13 -16.62 -2.68 3.08
N ALA A 14 -15.55 -2.46 2.30
CA ALA A 14 -15.54 -2.66 0.85
C ALA A 14 -15.60 -4.14 0.41
N LEU A 15 -15.20 -5.07 1.28
CA LEU A 15 -15.33 -6.51 1.05
C LEU A 15 -16.75 -7.01 1.36
N GLN A 16 -17.41 -6.46 2.38
CA GLN A 16 -18.76 -6.88 2.78
C GLN A 16 -19.87 -6.32 1.88
N ARG A 17 -19.61 -5.22 1.16
CA ARG A 17 -20.60 -4.55 0.31
C ARG A 17 -20.27 -4.71 -1.18
N SER A 18 -21.22 -5.20 -1.97
CA SER A 18 -21.17 -5.10 -3.42
C SER A 18 -21.55 -3.67 -3.84
N GLY A 19 -20.64 -2.93 -4.49
CA GLY A 19 -20.93 -1.57 -4.98
C GLY A 19 -19.74 -0.60 -4.86
N PRO A 20 -19.98 0.73 -4.79
CA PRO A 20 -18.94 1.76 -4.80
C PRO A 20 -18.14 1.88 -3.49
N ALA A 21 -18.27 0.92 -2.57
CA ALA A 21 -17.56 0.93 -1.29
C ALA A 21 -16.03 0.88 -1.44
N TRP A 22 -15.51 0.46 -2.60
CA TRP A 22 -14.09 0.49 -2.95
C TRP A 22 -13.47 1.90 -2.94
N VAL A 23 -14.28 2.96 -3.03
CA VAL A 23 -13.81 4.35 -3.00
C VAL A 23 -13.19 4.68 -1.64
N TRP A 24 -13.72 4.12 -0.54
CA TRP A 24 -13.24 4.41 0.81
C TRP A 24 -11.78 4.04 1.06
N PRO A 25 -11.30 2.81 0.76
CA PRO A 25 -9.89 2.49 0.93
C PRO A 25 -8.97 3.30 0.00
N VAL A 26 -9.42 3.69 -1.19
CA VAL A 26 -8.67 4.61 -2.08
C VAL A 26 -8.50 5.98 -1.44
N LEU A 27 -9.59 6.60 -0.99
CA LEU A 27 -9.56 7.92 -0.35
C LEU A 27 -8.72 7.92 0.92
N LEU A 28 -8.91 6.92 1.79
CA LEU A 28 -8.13 6.81 3.02
C LEU A 28 -6.65 6.53 2.75
N CYS A 29 -6.31 5.79 1.69
CA CYS A 29 -4.92 5.57 1.32
C CYS A 29 -4.26 6.88 0.85
N LEU A 30 -4.94 7.67 0.03
CA LEU A 30 -4.45 9.00 -0.38
C LEU A 30 -4.31 9.95 0.82
N LEU A 31 -5.28 9.97 1.73
CA LEU A 31 -5.23 10.79 2.94
C LEU A 31 -4.12 10.35 3.91
N ALA A 32 -3.92 9.05 4.07
CA ALA A 32 -2.87 8.50 4.92
C ALA A 32 -1.46 8.79 4.40
N ASN A 33 -1.32 8.90 3.08
CA ASN A 33 -0.06 9.23 2.39
C ASN A 33 -0.03 10.68 1.87
N TYR A 34 -0.91 11.55 2.38
CA TYR A 34 -0.98 12.92 1.90
C TYR A 34 0.31 13.68 2.24
N TRP A 35 1.02 14.12 1.21
CA TRP A 35 2.22 14.92 1.35
C TRP A 35 2.22 16.05 0.30
N PRO A 36 2.07 17.33 0.71
CA PRO A 36 1.87 18.45 -0.22
C PRO A 36 2.88 18.57 -1.37
N PRO A 37 4.19 18.34 -1.20
CA PRO A 37 5.17 18.46 -2.28
C PRO A 37 4.81 17.60 -3.49
N PHE A 38 4.38 16.34 -3.30
CA PHE A 38 4.00 15.47 -4.41
C PHE A 38 2.80 16.01 -5.21
N TYR A 39 1.82 16.62 -4.55
CA TYR A 39 0.69 17.20 -5.28
C TYR A 39 1.09 18.45 -6.07
N ILE A 40 1.99 19.26 -5.51
CA ILE A 40 2.51 20.44 -6.18
C ILE A 40 3.38 20.03 -7.38
N ASP A 41 4.27 19.06 -7.21
CA ASP A 41 5.16 18.59 -8.26
C ASP A 41 4.40 17.83 -9.35
N ALA A 42 3.38 17.05 -8.99
CA ALA A 42 2.46 16.45 -9.96
C ALA A 42 1.72 17.53 -10.77
N ALA A 43 1.26 18.62 -10.12
CA ALA A 43 0.65 19.75 -10.82
C ALA A 43 1.61 20.46 -11.78
N ARG A 44 2.93 20.38 -11.55
CA ARG A 44 3.97 20.85 -12.47
C ARG A 44 4.31 19.85 -13.58
N GLY A 45 3.70 18.67 -13.57
CA GLY A 45 3.93 17.62 -14.56
C GLY A 45 5.06 16.67 -14.21
N ASP A 46 5.55 16.65 -12.96
CA ASP A 46 6.58 15.70 -12.55
C ASP A 46 6.04 14.25 -12.61
N PRO A 47 6.63 13.38 -13.45
CA PRO A 47 6.11 12.04 -13.67
C PRO A 47 6.29 11.13 -12.44
N PHE A 48 7.29 11.40 -11.61
CA PHE A 48 7.53 10.62 -10.39
C PHE A 48 6.45 10.91 -9.34
N ALA A 49 6.12 12.18 -9.13
CA ALA A 49 5.05 12.59 -8.24
C ALA A 49 3.68 12.03 -8.69
N TRP A 50 3.40 12.03 -10.00
CA TRP A 50 2.23 11.35 -10.56
C TRP A 50 2.23 9.85 -10.26
N ALA A 51 3.36 9.17 -10.43
CA ALA A 51 3.48 7.75 -10.14
C ALA A 51 3.19 7.45 -8.67
N VAL A 52 3.67 8.27 -7.73
CA VAL A 52 3.40 8.11 -6.29
C VAL A 52 1.89 8.19 -6.00
N ILE A 53 1.22 9.23 -6.50
CA ILE A 53 -0.22 9.44 -6.29
C ILE A 53 -1.01 8.28 -6.93
N LEU A 54 -0.64 7.88 -8.15
CA LEU A 54 -1.27 6.78 -8.87
C LEU A 54 -1.12 5.46 -8.11
N ILE A 55 0.08 5.15 -7.62
CA ILE A 55 0.34 3.93 -6.83
C ILE A 55 -0.49 3.95 -5.54
N CYS A 56 -0.58 5.09 -4.85
CA CYS A 56 -1.44 5.22 -3.66
C CYS A 56 -2.91 4.94 -3.97
N ALA A 57 -3.39 5.35 -5.15
CA ALA A 57 -4.77 5.08 -5.57
C ALA A 57 -4.99 3.63 -6.02
N LEU A 58 -4.04 3.05 -6.77
CA LEU A 58 -4.14 1.71 -7.33
C LEU A 58 -3.88 0.60 -6.31
N ALA A 59 -3.00 0.82 -5.33
CA ALA A 59 -2.67 -0.17 -4.30
C ALA A 59 -3.92 -0.75 -3.59
N PRO A 60 -4.87 0.05 -3.08
CA PRO A 60 -6.08 -0.48 -2.47
C PRO A 60 -7.02 -1.20 -3.45
N LEU A 61 -7.06 -0.79 -4.72
CA LEU A 61 -7.84 -1.49 -5.75
C LEU A 61 -7.24 -2.87 -6.03
N GLY A 62 -5.92 -2.95 -6.20
CA GLY A 62 -5.20 -4.21 -6.36
C GLY A 62 -5.37 -5.13 -5.15
N GLY A 63 -5.27 -4.57 -3.93
CA GLY A 63 -5.52 -5.30 -2.68
C GLY A 63 -6.95 -5.85 -2.60
N LEU A 64 -7.97 -5.05 -2.90
CA LEU A 64 -9.36 -5.53 -2.92
C LEU A 64 -9.60 -6.60 -3.98
N TRP A 65 -9.05 -6.43 -5.18
CA TRP A 65 -9.14 -7.43 -6.24
C TRP A 65 -8.51 -8.75 -5.80
N LEU A 66 -7.31 -8.68 -5.20
CA LEU A 66 -6.56 -9.83 -4.72
C LEU A 66 -7.31 -10.56 -3.59
N LEU A 67 -7.86 -9.82 -2.63
CA LEU A 67 -8.61 -10.37 -1.48
C LEU A 67 -9.92 -11.03 -1.88
N ARG A 68 -10.47 -10.70 -3.06
CA ARG A 68 -11.65 -11.36 -3.62
C ARG A 68 -11.32 -12.63 -4.39
N GLN A 69 -10.05 -12.88 -4.72
CA GLN A 69 -9.66 -14.09 -5.42
C GLN A 69 -9.63 -15.29 -4.46
N PRO A 70 -10.05 -16.48 -4.91
CA PRO A 70 -9.91 -17.72 -4.15
C PRO A 70 -8.46 -18.21 -4.19
N LEU A 71 -7.55 -17.46 -3.57
CA LEU A 71 -6.13 -17.82 -3.50
C LEU A 71 -5.95 -18.94 -2.48
N GLN A 72 -5.61 -20.14 -2.96
CA GLN A 72 -5.19 -21.26 -2.11
C GLN A 72 -3.70 -21.16 -1.75
N LEU A 73 -3.27 -19.98 -1.34
CA LEU A 73 -1.90 -19.76 -0.89
C LEU A 73 -1.82 -20.13 0.59
N TRP A 74 -1.01 -21.14 0.91
CA TRP A 74 -0.68 -21.43 2.29
C TRP A 74 0.25 -20.33 2.81
N VAL A 75 -0.32 -19.37 3.53
CA VAL A 75 0.44 -18.30 4.20
C VAL A 75 0.74 -18.78 5.62
N PRO A 76 1.99 -19.14 5.94
CA PRO A 76 2.36 -19.59 7.28
C PRO A 76 2.12 -18.46 8.30
N PRO A 77 1.63 -18.78 9.51
CA PRO A 77 1.28 -17.76 10.48
C PRO A 77 2.51 -16.97 10.91
N VAL A 78 2.47 -15.67 10.66
CA VAL A 78 3.51 -14.71 11.04
C VAL A 78 3.53 -14.64 12.57
N ARG A 79 4.56 -15.23 13.19
CA ARG A 79 4.79 -15.29 14.65
C ARG A 79 6.04 -14.47 14.98
N ARG A 80 6.90 -14.96 15.87
CA ARG A 80 8.15 -14.28 16.29
C ARG A 80 9.15 -14.07 15.14
N TRP A 81 9.14 -14.94 14.14
CA TRP A 81 9.96 -14.80 12.95
C TRP A 81 9.67 -13.54 12.12
N ALA A 82 8.54 -12.86 12.32
CA ALA A 82 8.26 -11.54 11.74
C ALA A 82 9.30 -10.49 12.12
N TYR A 83 9.89 -10.60 13.32
CA TYR A 83 10.93 -9.68 13.78
C TYR A 83 12.18 -9.73 12.89
N LEU A 84 12.36 -10.78 12.09
CA LEU A 84 13.45 -10.88 11.12
C LEU A 84 13.19 -10.11 9.83
N PHE A 85 11.95 -9.66 9.55
CA PHE A 85 11.67 -8.86 8.36
C PHE A 85 12.47 -7.56 8.34
N TYR A 86 12.61 -6.91 9.50
CA TYR A 86 13.36 -5.65 9.60
C TYR A 86 14.85 -5.83 9.29
N PRO A 87 15.63 -6.67 10.03
CA PRO A 87 17.03 -6.88 9.72
C PRO A 87 17.22 -7.52 8.33
N GLY A 88 16.34 -8.43 7.90
CA GLY A 88 16.38 -9.04 6.58
C GLY A 88 16.25 -8.01 5.44
N HIS A 89 15.33 -7.04 5.59
CA HIS A 89 15.18 -5.96 4.62
C HIS A 89 16.45 -5.10 4.51
N PHE A 90 17.07 -4.71 5.64
CA PHE A 90 18.32 -3.95 5.60
C PHE A 90 19.48 -4.73 4.99
N LEU A 91 19.62 -6.00 5.34
CA LEU A 91 20.64 -6.87 4.73
C LEU A 91 20.45 -6.95 3.22
N LEU A 92 19.21 -7.09 2.75
CA LEU A 92 18.90 -7.12 1.31
C LEU A 92 19.23 -5.79 0.65
N LEU A 93 18.90 -4.65 1.26
CA LEU A 93 19.29 -3.33 0.77
C LEU A 93 20.80 -3.16 0.70
N VAL A 94 21.55 -3.66 1.70
CA VAL A 94 23.02 -3.65 1.69
C VAL A 94 23.55 -4.49 0.55
N VAL A 95 23.06 -5.72 0.39
CA VAL A 95 23.47 -6.59 -0.72
C VAL A 95 23.19 -5.91 -2.07
N VAL A 96 21.98 -5.38 -2.27
CA VAL A 96 21.62 -4.68 -3.50
C VAL A 96 22.56 -3.50 -3.75
N ARG A 97 22.85 -2.69 -2.72
CA ARG A 97 23.78 -1.57 -2.83
C ARG A 97 25.17 -2.04 -3.26
N GLU A 98 25.75 -3.02 -2.57
CA GLU A 98 27.08 -3.56 -2.88
C GLU A 98 27.14 -4.23 -4.27
N TRP A 99 26.03 -4.79 -4.75
CA TRP A 99 25.96 -5.37 -6.10
C TRP A 99 25.94 -4.32 -7.23
N PHE A 100 25.48 -3.10 -6.96
CA PHE A 100 25.39 -2.02 -7.94
C PHE A 100 26.54 -0.98 -7.84
N THR A 101 27.46 -1.14 -6.89
CA THR A 101 28.71 -0.36 -6.74
C THR A 101 29.92 -1.18 -7.12
#